data_AF-A0A947JNS9-F1
#
_entry.id   AF-A0A947JNS9-F1
#
_cell.length_a   1.000
_cell.length_b   1.000
_cell.length_c   1.000
_cell.angle_alpha   90.00
_cell.angle_beta   90.00
_cell.angle_gamma   90.00
#
_symmetry.space_group_name_H-M   'P 1'
#
loop_
_entity.id
_entity.type
_entity.pdbx_description
1 polymer ?
#
loop_
_entity_poly.entity_id
_entity_poly.type
_entity_poly.pdbx_seq_one_letter_code
_entity_poly.pdbx_strand_id
1 'polypeptide(L)'
;MLRLALICLLVLAWTTPALAEEVDNHSIETTTTDPSIDDEVGLTTTDLHLRPHQGWTIAGQLILAPAYFMAYITVHEGSHALAALILGCEIVGFEPYPHTVEYRNAEGEIVSDFIMGYTWYNRPASEPWMAAHISIAPYLTDILIFVNCDLLLQYVVDPHSDGAPFLLAGGMITPLVNFVAGLNCMGDNCDLTNFSTVTGVPRGVIMIVGYALAFTALWRCLHQFRRIFLEPRAVRDRRREQENRGRAISISPLGGDELIGVGVSGVF
;
A
#
# COMPACT_ATOMS: atom_id res chain seq x y z
N MET A 1 -7.85 2.81 19.67
CA MET A 1 -8.47 3.54 18.53
C MET A 1 -8.05 5.01 18.40
N LEU A 2 -8.03 5.80 19.49
CA LEU A 2 -7.61 7.22 19.44
C LEU A 2 -6.21 7.46 18.82
N ARG A 3 -5.27 6.52 19.02
CA ARG A 3 -3.89 6.59 18.50
C ARG A 3 -3.79 6.33 16.99
N LEU A 4 -4.71 5.56 16.40
CA LEU A 4 -4.74 5.27 14.95
C LEU A 4 -5.31 6.47 14.18
N ALA A 5 -6.37 7.07 14.72
CA ALA A 5 -6.91 8.34 14.22
C ALA A 5 -5.87 9.47 14.31
N LEU A 6 -5.06 9.49 15.38
CA LEU A 6 -3.98 10.47 15.56
C LEU A 6 -2.85 10.29 14.54
N ILE A 7 -2.48 9.06 14.16
CA ILE A 7 -1.46 8.81 13.12
C ILE A 7 -1.98 9.22 11.74
N CYS A 8 -3.24 8.90 11.42
CA CYS A 8 -3.87 9.39 10.18
C CYS A 8 -3.99 10.93 10.17
N LEU A 9 -4.31 11.55 11.31
CA LEU A 9 -4.35 13.02 11.47
C LEU A 9 -2.97 13.67 11.39
N LEU A 10 -1.91 13.03 11.88
CA LEU A 10 -0.53 13.54 11.81
C LEU A 10 0.03 13.46 10.37
N VAL A 11 -0.32 12.42 9.62
CA VAL A 11 -0.03 12.34 8.19
C VAL A 11 -0.81 13.41 7.41
N LEU A 12 -2.08 13.67 7.78
CA LEU A 12 -2.89 14.74 7.20
C LEU A 12 -2.32 16.14 7.52
N ALA A 13 -1.95 16.40 8.78
CA ALA A 13 -1.40 17.68 9.22
C ALA A 13 -0.03 18.01 8.61
N TRP A 14 0.74 17.00 8.20
CA TRP A 14 2.02 17.21 7.54
C TRP A 14 1.91 17.44 6.03
N THR A 15 0.77 17.08 5.41
CA THR A 15 0.51 17.22 3.96
C THR A 15 -0.38 18.40 3.58
N THR A 16 -0.94 19.11 4.56
CA THR A 16 -1.59 20.41 4.34
C THR A 16 -0.57 21.53 4.51
N PRO A 17 0.03 22.09 3.43
CA PRO A 17 0.59 23.43 3.54
C PRO A 17 -0.56 24.37 3.94
N ALA A 18 -0.26 25.25 4.89
CA ALA A 18 -1.18 26.25 5.40
C ALA A 18 -1.99 26.89 4.28
N LEU A 19 -3.31 26.89 4.48
CA LEU A 19 -4.26 27.71 3.73
C LEU A 19 -3.77 29.15 3.66
N ALA A 20 -3.79 29.68 2.44
CA ALA A 20 -4.00 31.08 2.08
C ALA A 20 -2.96 32.10 2.60
N GLU A 21 -2.01 32.44 1.72
CA GLU A 21 -1.69 33.85 1.51
C GLU A 21 -1.90 34.16 0.02
N GLU A 22 -2.84 35.07 -0.20
CA GLU A 22 -3.28 35.65 -1.45
C GLU A 22 -2.14 36.53 -1.99
N VAL A 23 -1.55 36.19 -3.14
CA VAL A 23 -0.55 37.05 -3.80
C VAL A 23 -1.13 37.54 -5.11
N ASP A 24 -1.35 38.85 -5.12
CA ASP A 24 -1.83 39.68 -6.21
C ASP A 24 -1.03 39.50 -7.51
N ASN A 25 -1.77 39.54 -8.61
CA ASN A 25 -1.27 39.63 -9.97
C ASN A 25 -0.45 40.92 -10.18
N HIS A 26 0.83 40.83 -10.56
CA HIS A 26 1.44 41.89 -11.38
C HIS A 26 2.53 41.41 -12.35
N SER A 27 2.31 41.82 -13.61
CA SER A 27 3.24 42.15 -14.70
C SER A 27 4.18 41.09 -15.28
N ILE A 28 3.93 40.85 -16.57
CA ILE A 28 4.80 40.26 -17.58
C ILE A 28 5.96 41.22 -17.86
N GLU A 29 7.20 40.75 -17.70
CA GLU A 29 8.37 41.25 -18.44
C GLU A 29 9.09 40.09 -19.11
N THR A 30 9.04 40.09 -20.45
CA THR A 30 9.84 39.23 -21.32
C THR A 30 11.25 39.77 -21.43
N THR A 31 12.23 39.02 -20.94
CA THR A 31 13.65 39.25 -21.25
C THR A 31 14.22 37.99 -21.90
N THR A 32 14.60 38.13 -23.16
CA THR A 32 15.37 37.15 -23.95
C THR A 32 16.84 37.24 -23.57
N THR A 33 17.44 36.13 -23.11
CA THR A 33 18.90 35.95 -23.06
C THR A 33 19.30 34.51 -23.38
N ASP A 34 20.40 34.41 -24.12
CA ASP A 34 21.09 33.24 -24.69
C ASP A 34 21.36 32.09 -23.70
N PRO A 35 21.47 30.83 -24.17
CA PRO A 35 21.83 29.69 -23.35
C PRO A 35 23.35 29.60 -23.18
N SER A 36 23.88 30.09 -22.05
CA SER A 36 25.22 29.73 -21.59
C SER A 36 25.18 28.41 -20.83
N ILE A 37 26.11 27.53 -21.19
CA ILE A 37 26.38 26.21 -20.60
C ILE A 37 26.99 26.42 -19.22
N ASP A 38 26.15 26.72 -18.24
CA ASP A 38 26.44 26.69 -16.79
C ASP A 38 25.08 26.65 -16.07
N ASP A 39 24.29 25.60 -16.32
CA ASP A 39 23.07 25.33 -15.54
C ASP A 39 23.50 24.82 -14.15
N GLU A 40 23.86 25.76 -13.27
CA GLU A 40 23.64 25.57 -11.84
C GLU A 40 22.19 25.11 -11.67
N VAL A 41 22.02 23.88 -11.17
CA VAL A 41 20.72 23.33 -10.76
C VAL A 41 20.25 24.18 -9.58
N GLY A 42 19.65 25.31 -9.90
CA GLY A 42 18.90 26.16 -9.00
C GLY A 42 17.72 25.35 -8.48
N LEU A 43 17.96 24.63 -7.39
CA LEU A 43 16.94 24.20 -6.42
C LEU A 43 16.44 25.44 -5.67
N THR A 44 16.00 26.46 -6.40
CA THR A 44 15.19 27.55 -5.87
C THR A 44 13.85 26.92 -5.51
N THR A 45 13.55 26.89 -4.21
CA THR A 45 12.21 26.74 -3.62
C THR A 45 11.23 26.02 -4.54
N THR A 46 11.19 24.68 -4.45
CA THR A 46 10.16 23.89 -5.14
C THR A 46 8.80 24.39 -4.70
N ASP A 47 8.21 25.30 -5.49
CA ASP A 47 6.82 25.65 -5.37
C ASP A 47 6.03 24.37 -5.59
N LEU A 48 5.53 23.83 -4.49
CA LEU A 48 4.77 22.60 -4.46
C LEU A 48 3.36 22.90 -5.00
N HIS A 49 3.26 23.19 -6.29
CA HIS A 49 1.98 23.47 -6.92
C HIS A 49 1.25 22.16 -7.18
N LEU A 50 0.26 21.88 -6.32
CA LEU A 50 -0.78 20.90 -6.64
C LEU A 50 -1.49 21.33 -7.92
N ARG A 51 -1.70 20.39 -8.84
CA ARG A 51 -2.39 20.67 -10.09
C ARG A 51 -3.86 21.06 -9.82
N PRO A 52 -4.48 21.88 -10.69
CA PRO A 52 -5.86 22.39 -10.54
C PRO A 52 -6.99 21.33 -10.58
N HIS A 53 -6.97 20.28 -9.74
CA HIS A 53 -7.94 19.17 -9.67
C HIS A 53 -7.46 18.07 -8.69
N GLN A 54 -6.18 18.06 -8.35
CA GLN A 54 -5.60 17.02 -7.48
C GLN A 54 -6.13 17.10 -6.05
N GLY A 55 -6.47 18.29 -5.55
CA GLY A 55 -7.14 18.42 -4.25
C GLY A 55 -8.46 17.65 -4.21
N TRP A 56 -9.27 17.73 -5.26
CA TRP A 56 -10.52 16.96 -5.38
C TRP A 56 -10.26 15.46 -5.55
N THR A 57 -9.19 15.09 -6.24
CA THR A 57 -8.80 13.67 -6.36
C THR A 57 -8.42 13.11 -5.01
N ILE A 58 -7.56 13.80 -4.25
CA ILE A 58 -7.15 13.40 -2.90
C ILE A 58 -8.37 13.31 -1.97
N ALA A 59 -9.22 14.34 -1.98
CA ALA A 59 -10.46 14.34 -1.19
C ALA A 59 -11.38 13.17 -1.58
N GLY A 60 -11.53 12.88 -2.88
CA GLY A 60 -12.30 11.73 -3.36
C GLY A 60 -11.74 10.40 -2.88
N GLN A 61 -10.41 10.22 -2.90
CA GLN A 61 -9.76 9.01 -2.38
C GLN A 61 -9.96 8.86 -0.86
N LEU A 62 -9.94 9.97 -0.11
CA LEU A 62 -10.22 9.96 1.33
C LEU A 62 -11.68 9.57 1.63
N ILE A 63 -12.63 10.06 0.84
CA ILE A 63 -14.05 9.68 0.96
C ILE A 63 -14.23 8.17 0.67
N LEU A 64 -13.45 7.63 -0.27
CA LEU A 64 -13.46 6.21 -0.62
C LEU A 64 -12.65 5.31 0.33
N ALA A 65 -11.91 5.89 1.29
CA ALA A 65 -11.08 5.12 2.21
C ALA A 65 -11.82 3.99 2.96
N PRO A 66 -13.08 4.18 3.44
CA PRO A 66 -13.84 3.10 4.04
C PRO A 66 -14.11 1.95 3.05
N ALA A 67 -14.40 2.25 1.78
CA ALA A 67 -14.63 1.23 0.76
C ALA A 67 -13.35 0.45 0.46
N TYR A 68 -12.19 1.11 0.38
CA TYR A 68 -10.90 0.43 0.26
C TYR A 68 -10.62 -0.48 1.44
N PHE A 69 -10.87 0.02 2.65
CA PHE A 69 -10.67 -0.75 3.87
C PHE A 69 -11.54 -2.01 3.90
N MET A 70 -12.83 -1.90 3.56
CA MET A 70 -13.76 -3.05 3.50
C MET A 70 -13.38 -4.07 2.42
N ALA A 71 -13.07 -3.60 1.21
CA ALA A 71 -12.62 -4.47 0.12
C ALA A 71 -11.34 -5.21 0.50
N TYR A 72 -10.40 -4.49 1.13
CA TYR A 72 -9.15 -5.05 1.57
C TYR A 72 -9.31 -6.04 2.73
N ILE A 73 -10.13 -5.74 3.76
CA ILE A 73 -10.45 -6.70 4.83
C ILE A 73 -11.00 -8.00 4.26
N THR A 74 -11.86 -7.90 3.24
CA THR A 74 -12.39 -9.10 2.56
C THR A 74 -11.28 -9.95 1.95
N VAL A 75 -10.26 -9.32 1.38
CA VAL A 75 -9.10 -10.06 0.84
C VAL A 75 -8.21 -10.59 1.96
N HIS A 76 -8.00 -9.82 3.03
CA HIS A 76 -7.22 -10.21 4.21
C HIS A 76 -7.82 -11.45 4.89
N GLU A 77 -9.10 -11.39 5.28
CA GLU A 77 -9.83 -12.54 5.83
C GLU A 77 -9.97 -13.66 4.80
N GLY A 78 -10.17 -13.32 3.52
CA GLY A 78 -10.23 -14.31 2.45
C GLY A 78 -8.95 -15.12 2.31
N SER A 79 -7.80 -14.54 2.67
CA SER A 79 -6.52 -15.25 2.67
C SER A 79 -6.39 -16.24 3.83
N HIS A 80 -6.94 -15.92 5.02
CA HIS A 80 -7.10 -16.90 6.11
C HIS A 80 -7.94 -18.08 5.63
N ALA A 81 -9.10 -17.79 5.04
CA ALA A 81 -10.01 -18.80 4.54
C ALA A 81 -9.35 -19.69 3.46
N LEU A 82 -8.66 -19.08 2.49
CA LEU A 82 -7.99 -19.80 1.42
C LEU A 82 -6.86 -20.69 1.96
N ALA A 83 -6.03 -20.17 2.86
CA ALA A 83 -4.96 -20.95 3.50
C ALA A 83 -5.54 -22.13 4.28
N ALA A 84 -6.61 -21.92 5.05
CA ALA A 84 -7.27 -22.96 5.80
C ALA A 84 -7.87 -24.05 4.88
N LEU A 85 -8.50 -23.66 3.75
CA LEU A 85 -9.03 -24.59 2.76
C LEU A 85 -7.93 -25.44 2.11
N ILE A 86 -6.80 -24.84 1.72
CA ILE A 86 -5.64 -25.55 1.14
C ILE A 86 -5.10 -26.60 2.12
N LEU A 87 -5.16 -26.30 3.42
CA LEU A 87 -4.71 -27.18 4.49
C LEU A 87 -5.78 -28.20 4.94
N GLY A 88 -6.93 -28.26 4.27
CA GLY A 88 -7.97 -29.25 4.53
C GLY A 88 -8.85 -28.93 5.76
N CYS A 89 -8.92 -27.67 6.17
CA CYS A 89 -9.92 -27.17 7.11
C CYS A 89 -11.22 -26.81 6.36
N GLU A 90 -12.36 -26.88 7.04
CA GLU A 90 -13.64 -26.42 6.51
C GLU A 90 -13.94 -25.01 6.99
N ILE A 91 -14.31 -24.07 6.12
CA ILE A 91 -14.71 -22.71 6.55
C ILE A 91 -16.17 -22.75 7.01
N VAL A 92 -16.42 -22.33 8.24
CA VAL A 92 -17.77 -22.37 8.85
C VAL A 92 -18.39 -21.02 9.09
N GLY A 93 -17.61 -19.95 8.94
CA GLY A 93 -18.17 -18.63 8.71
C GLY A 93 -17.10 -17.64 8.31
N PHE A 94 -17.57 -16.59 7.65
CA PHE A 94 -16.74 -15.60 7.00
C PHE A 94 -17.43 -14.25 7.13
N GLU A 95 -16.94 -13.44 8.05
CA GLU A 95 -17.50 -12.13 8.38
C GLU A 95 -16.44 -11.05 8.16
N PRO A 96 -16.14 -10.69 6.89
CA PRO A 96 -15.10 -9.73 6.53
C PRO A 96 -15.56 -8.28 6.67
N TYR A 97 -16.22 -7.97 7.78
CA TYR A 97 -16.74 -6.65 8.06
C TYR A 97 -16.59 -6.34 9.55
N PRO A 98 -16.52 -5.05 9.94
CA PRO A 98 -16.44 -4.70 11.34
C PRO A 98 -17.71 -5.12 12.07
N HIS A 99 -17.56 -5.93 13.11
CA HIS A 99 -18.66 -6.40 13.95
C HIS A 99 -18.18 -6.64 15.37
N THR A 100 -19.14 -6.86 16.26
CA THR A 100 -18.87 -7.16 17.66
C THR A 100 -19.06 -8.65 17.88
N VAL A 101 -18.05 -9.29 18.48
CA VAL A 101 -18.10 -10.70 18.87
C VAL A 101 -18.16 -10.80 20.38
N GLU A 102 -19.11 -11.58 20.87
CA GLU A 102 -19.21 -11.94 22.27
C GLU A 102 -18.54 -13.29 22.52
N TYR A 103 -17.66 -13.36 23.51
CA TYR A 103 -17.01 -14.60 23.93
C TYR A 103 -16.82 -14.62 25.45
N ARG A 104 -16.58 -15.80 26.02
CA ARG A 104 -16.20 -15.92 27.43
C ARG A 104 -14.69 -15.79 27.59
N ASN A 105 -14.23 -14.87 28.42
CA ASN A 105 -12.81 -14.77 28.79
C ASN A 105 -12.37 -15.97 29.67
N ALA A 106 -11.09 -15.98 30.06
CA ALA A 106 -10.52 -17.02 30.93
C ALA A 106 -11.19 -17.08 32.31
N GLU A 107 -11.76 -15.96 32.76
CA GLU A 107 -12.50 -15.79 34.00
C GLU A 107 -13.98 -16.21 33.89
N GLY A 108 -14.46 -16.56 32.69
CA GLY A 108 -15.83 -17.02 32.42
C GLY A 108 -16.85 -15.89 32.22
N GLU A 109 -16.42 -14.63 32.21
CA GLU A 109 -17.23 -13.45 31.95
C GLU A 109 -17.49 -13.30 30.45
N ILE A 110 -18.71 -12.89 30.08
CA ILE A 110 -19.03 -12.55 28.68
C ILE A 110 -18.44 -11.17 28.41
N VAL A 111 -17.45 -11.13 27.54
CA VAL A 111 -16.82 -9.91 27.01
C VAL A 111 -17.17 -9.75 25.55
N SER A 112 -17.21 -8.48 25.13
CA SER A 112 -17.66 -8.06 23.81
C SER A 112 -16.53 -7.29 23.16
N ASP A 113 -15.93 -7.86 22.12
CA ASP A 113 -14.82 -7.25 21.40
C ASP A 113 -15.25 -6.79 20.02
N PHE A 114 -14.83 -5.58 19.67
CA PHE A 114 -14.97 -5.07 18.32
C PHE A 114 -13.81 -5.58 17.47
N ILE A 115 -14.14 -6.35 16.44
CA ILE A 115 -13.17 -6.91 15.50
C ILE A 115 -13.44 -6.38 14.09
N MET A 116 -12.38 -6.28 13.28
CA MET A 116 -12.46 -5.70 11.94
C MET A 116 -12.88 -6.71 10.87
N GLY A 117 -12.72 -8.00 11.16
CA GLY A 117 -13.09 -9.12 10.32
C GLY A 117 -12.82 -10.41 11.08
N TYR A 118 -13.47 -11.49 10.67
CA TYR A 118 -13.20 -12.81 11.22
C TYR A 118 -13.50 -13.93 10.24
N THR A 119 -12.70 -14.99 10.33
CA THR A 119 -12.88 -16.23 9.60
C THR A 119 -12.88 -17.40 10.58
N TRP A 120 -13.99 -18.16 10.63
CA TRP A 120 -14.07 -19.40 11.41
C TRP A 120 -13.84 -20.61 10.52
N TYR A 121 -13.10 -21.58 11.03
CA TYR A 121 -12.93 -22.86 10.36
C TYR A 121 -13.03 -24.06 11.32
N ASN A 122 -13.73 -25.10 10.89
CA ASN A 122 -13.91 -26.35 11.58
C ASN A 122 -12.72 -27.27 11.31
N ARG A 123 -11.88 -27.29 12.33
CA ARG A 123 -10.89 -28.28 12.76
C ARG A 123 -9.93 -27.42 13.59
N PRO A 124 -9.61 -27.76 14.84
CA PRO A 124 -8.40 -27.20 15.40
C PRO A 124 -7.32 -27.49 14.37
N ALA A 125 -6.52 -26.49 13.99
CA ALA A 125 -5.29 -26.73 13.26
C ALA A 125 -4.56 -27.84 14.03
N SER A 126 -4.72 -29.08 13.59
CA SER A 126 -4.43 -30.26 14.41
C SER A 126 -2.95 -30.35 14.68
N GLU A 127 -2.19 -29.61 13.87
CA GLU A 127 -0.76 -29.45 13.95
C GLU A 127 -0.44 -27.94 14.01
N PRO A 128 0.41 -27.50 14.96
CA PRO A 128 0.73 -26.09 15.14
C PRO A 128 1.13 -25.38 13.84
N TRP A 129 1.92 -26.02 12.97
CA TRP A 129 2.35 -25.41 11.72
C TRP A 129 1.19 -24.95 10.81
N MET A 130 0.04 -25.63 10.82
CA MET A 130 -1.14 -25.21 10.05
C MET A 130 -1.67 -23.86 10.56
N ALA A 131 -1.75 -23.68 11.89
CA ALA A 131 -2.16 -22.42 12.50
C ALA A 131 -1.19 -21.29 12.12
N ALA A 132 0.12 -21.56 12.14
CA ALA A 132 1.11 -20.56 11.71
C ALA A 132 0.95 -20.17 10.23
N HIS A 133 0.66 -21.12 9.35
CA HIS A 133 0.46 -20.83 7.92
C HIS A 133 -0.81 -20.01 7.68
N ILE A 134 -1.91 -20.35 8.37
CA ILE A 134 -3.14 -19.58 8.29
C ILE A 134 -2.89 -18.16 8.81
N SER A 135 -2.32 -18.02 10.01
CA SER A 135 -2.04 -16.71 10.62
C SER A 135 -1.11 -15.80 9.81
N ILE A 136 -0.13 -16.35 9.07
CA ILE A 136 0.80 -15.53 8.27
C ILE A 136 0.26 -15.22 6.86
N ALA A 137 -0.72 -15.98 6.37
CA ALA A 137 -1.25 -15.84 5.01
C ALA A 137 -1.74 -14.41 4.67
N PRO A 138 -2.41 -13.67 5.58
CA PRO A 138 -2.79 -12.30 5.30
C PRO A 138 -1.60 -11.36 5.16
N TYR A 139 -0.57 -11.49 6.00
CA TYR A 139 0.64 -10.67 5.87
C TYR A 139 1.34 -10.89 4.52
N LEU A 140 1.38 -12.13 4.03
CA LEU A 140 1.91 -12.43 2.69
C LEU A 140 1.04 -11.81 1.60
N THR A 141 -0.29 -11.90 1.74
CA THR A 141 -1.25 -11.31 0.81
C THR A 141 -1.10 -9.79 0.77
N ASP A 142 -0.93 -9.13 1.92
CA ASP A 142 -0.71 -7.70 2.04
C ASP A 142 0.53 -7.24 1.29
N ILE A 143 1.65 -7.97 1.47
CA ILE A 143 2.90 -7.72 0.77
C ILE A 143 2.72 -7.90 -0.73
N LEU A 144 2.03 -8.96 -1.17
CA LEU A 144 1.81 -9.22 -2.59
C LEU A 144 0.93 -8.16 -3.25
N ILE A 145 -0.17 -7.74 -2.61
CA ILE A 145 -1.02 -6.65 -3.12
C ILE A 145 -0.19 -5.38 -3.23
N PHE A 146 0.56 -5.04 -2.18
CA PHE A 146 1.42 -3.86 -2.17
C PHE A 146 2.42 -3.87 -3.32
N VAL A 147 3.21 -4.95 -3.45
CA VAL A 147 4.26 -5.08 -4.46
C VAL A 147 3.67 -5.06 -5.86
N ASN A 148 2.56 -5.76 -6.11
CA ASN A 148 1.90 -5.73 -7.41
C ASN A 148 1.42 -4.33 -7.78
N CYS A 149 0.80 -3.60 -6.85
CA CYS A 149 0.33 -2.23 -7.10
C CYS A 149 1.51 -1.28 -7.32
N ASP A 150 2.59 -1.43 -6.57
CA ASP A 150 3.81 -0.66 -6.75
C ASP A 150 4.48 -0.92 -8.11
N LEU A 151 4.55 -2.18 -8.56
CA LEU A 151 5.06 -2.55 -9.88
C LEU A 151 4.18 -2.01 -11.00
N LEU A 152 2.85 -2.10 -10.85
CA LEU A 152 1.90 -1.53 -11.80
C LEU A 152 2.09 -0.02 -11.92
N LEU A 153 2.19 0.71 -10.81
CA LEU A 153 2.43 2.16 -10.81
C LEU A 153 3.83 2.54 -11.31
N GLN A 154 4.82 1.66 -11.13
CA GLN A 154 6.17 1.90 -11.60
C GLN A 154 6.28 1.75 -13.12
N TYR A 155 5.68 0.69 -13.69
CA TYR A 155 6.01 0.24 -15.05
C TYR A 155 4.84 0.21 -16.03
N VAL A 156 3.60 0.05 -15.56
CA VAL A 156 2.46 -0.27 -16.43
C VAL A 156 1.48 0.89 -16.52
N VAL A 157 1.06 1.41 -15.38
CA VAL A 157 0.01 2.42 -15.26
C VAL A 157 0.61 3.79 -15.38
N ASP A 158 -0.04 4.66 -16.15
CA ASP A 158 0.30 6.08 -16.18
C ASP A 158 -0.04 6.73 -14.81
N PRO A 159 0.93 7.31 -14.07
CA PRO A 159 0.72 8.15 -12.90
C PRO A 159 -0.34 9.24 -13.04
N HIS A 160 -0.72 9.62 -14.27
CA HIS A 160 -1.76 10.62 -14.52
C HIS A 160 -3.10 10.04 -14.98
N SER A 161 -3.22 8.73 -15.02
CA SER A 161 -4.50 8.05 -15.21
C SER A 161 -5.36 8.14 -13.95
N ASP A 162 -6.68 8.09 -14.14
CA ASP A 162 -7.63 8.06 -13.03
C ASP A 162 -7.43 6.85 -12.11
N GLY A 163 -6.86 5.75 -12.63
CA GLY A 163 -6.59 4.54 -11.86
C GLY A 163 -5.37 4.62 -10.92
N ALA A 164 -4.41 5.51 -11.19
CA ALA A 164 -3.19 5.58 -10.39
C ALA A 164 -3.44 5.98 -8.91
N PRO A 165 -4.29 6.98 -8.61
CA PRO A 165 -4.71 7.28 -7.24
C PRO A 165 -5.37 6.09 -6.52
N PHE A 166 -6.19 5.29 -7.21
CA PHE A 166 -6.85 4.12 -6.61
C PHE A 166 -5.83 3.01 -6.26
N LEU A 167 -4.89 2.73 -7.16
CA LEU A 167 -3.82 1.76 -6.89
C LEU A 167 -2.92 2.19 -5.75
N LEU A 168 -2.63 3.49 -5.62
CA LEU A 168 -1.87 4.01 -4.50
C LEU A 168 -2.67 3.92 -3.19
N ALA A 169 -3.91 4.43 -3.16
CA ALA A 169 -4.72 4.48 -1.94
C ALA A 169 -5.14 3.08 -1.48
N GLY A 170 -5.87 2.34 -2.32
CA GLY A 170 -6.40 1.02 -1.96
C GLY A 170 -5.39 -0.11 -2.09
N GLY A 171 -4.42 -0.01 -3.01
CA GLY A 171 -3.48 -1.08 -3.31
C GLY A 171 -2.13 -0.99 -2.59
N MET A 172 -1.77 0.18 -2.04
CA MET A 172 -0.51 0.35 -1.31
C MET A 172 -0.73 0.90 0.10
N ILE A 173 -1.46 2.01 0.25
CA ILE A 173 -1.65 2.68 1.55
C ILE A 173 -2.52 1.81 2.47
N THR A 174 -3.68 1.33 2.02
CA THR A 174 -4.57 0.51 2.85
C THR A 174 -3.89 -0.78 3.36
N PRO A 175 -3.23 -1.61 2.51
CA PRO A 175 -2.47 -2.76 2.98
C PRO A 175 -1.36 -2.40 3.96
N LEU A 176 -0.63 -1.30 3.71
CA LEU A 176 0.43 -0.84 4.63
C LEU A 176 -0.14 -0.47 6.01
N VAL A 177 -1.26 0.26 6.05
CA VAL A 177 -1.92 0.64 7.32
C VAL A 177 -2.35 -0.60 8.08
N ASN A 178 -2.96 -1.57 7.42
CA ASN A 178 -3.38 -2.81 8.08
C ASN A 178 -2.19 -3.66 8.54
N PHE A 179 -1.16 -3.81 7.70
CA PHE A 179 0.07 -4.50 8.04
C PHE A 179 0.70 -3.91 9.32
N VAL A 180 0.82 -2.57 9.39
CA VAL A 180 1.33 -1.88 10.58
C VAL A 180 0.39 -2.06 11.78
N ALA A 181 -0.93 -1.99 11.60
CA ALA A 181 -1.88 -2.23 12.68
C ALA A 181 -1.74 -3.66 13.24
N GLY A 182 -1.64 -4.66 12.37
CA GLY A 182 -1.41 -6.05 12.73
C GLY A 182 -0.08 -6.27 13.46
N LEU A 183 1.01 -5.65 13.02
CA LEU A 183 2.30 -5.72 13.72
C LEU A 183 2.21 -5.26 15.19
N ASN A 184 1.37 -4.24 15.44
CA ASN A 184 1.18 -3.64 16.75
C ASN A 184 0.02 -4.27 17.55
N CYS A 185 -0.66 -5.29 17.02
CA CYS A 185 -1.79 -5.96 17.69
C CYS A 185 -1.29 -6.84 18.85
N MET A 186 -1.52 -6.44 20.09
CA MET A 186 -0.98 -7.12 21.29
C MET A 186 -1.90 -8.18 21.91
N GLY A 187 -3.09 -8.41 21.35
CA GLY A 187 -4.00 -9.46 21.84
C GLY A 187 -3.46 -10.87 21.61
N ASP A 188 -3.88 -11.79 22.48
CA ASP A 188 -3.49 -13.20 22.40
C ASP A 188 -4.01 -13.88 21.12
N ASN A 189 -5.14 -13.40 20.60
CA ASN A 189 -5.75 -13.89 19.36
C ASN A 189 -5.26 -13.18 18.09
N CYS A 190 -4.26 -12.28 18.18
CA CYS A 190 -3.72 -11.63 16.99
C CYS A 190 -2.86 -12.60 16.18
N ASP A 191 -2.94 -12.52 14.85
CA ASP A 191 -2.20 -13.37 13.91
C ASP A 191 -0.70 -13.45 14.19
N LEU A 192 -0.07 -12.31 14.49
CA LEU A 192 1.36 -12.28 14.80
C LEU A 192 1.70 -13.00 16.12
N THR A 193 0.82 -12.91 17.12
CA THR A 193 0.97 -13.61 18.41
C THR A 193 0.86 -15.11 18.21
N ASN A 194 -0.13 -15.54 17.43
CA ASN A 194 -0.32 -16.95 17.06
C ASN A 194 0.89 -17.48 16.29
N PHE A 195 1.35 -16.76 15.27
CA PHE A 195 2.54 -17.13 14.50
C PHE A 195 3.79 -17.23 15.39
N SER A 196 4.04 -16.25 16.26
CA SER A 196 5.20 -16.25 17.17
C SER A 196 5.16 -17.41 18.16
N THR A 197 4.01 -17.65 18.78
CA THR A 197 3.80 -18.74 19.75
C THR A 197 4.04 -20.10 19.11
N VAL A 198 3.53 -20.30 17.91
CA VAL A 198 3.61 -21.58 17.21
C VAL A 198 5.00 -21.86 16.65
N THR A 199 5.64 -20.86 16.03
CA THR A 199 6.95 -21.03 15.39
C THR A 199 8.10 -20.95 16.39
N GLY A 200 7.86 -20.46 17.60
CA GLY A 200 8.88 -20.16 18.60
C GLY A 200 9.76 -18.95 18.23
N VAL A 201 9.47 -18.26 17.12
CA VAL A 201 10.21 -17.06 16.72
C VAL A 201 9.82 -15.92 17.67
N PRO A 202 10.79 -15.26 18.34
CA PRO A 202 10.47 -14.17 19.25
C PRO A 202 9.75 -13.03 18.53
N ARG A 203 8.62 -12.58 19.08
CA ARG A 203 7.81 -11.49 18.51
C ARG A 203 8.62 -10.24 18.19
N GLY A 204 9.60 -9.89 19.04
CA GLY A 204 10.49 -8.74 18.80
C GLY A 204 11.26 -8.83 17.49
N VAL A 205 11.70 -10.03 17.09
CA VAL A 205 12.39 -10.25 15.80
C VAL A 205 11.42 -10.01 14.64
N ILE A 206 10.21 -10.55 14.73
CA ILE A 206 9.17 -10.37 13.70
C ILE A 206 8.80 -8.88 13.57
N MET A 207 8.67 -8.17 14.70
CA MET A 207 8.39 -6.73 14.69
C MET A 207 9.51 -5.93 14.05
N ILE A 208 10.79 -6.22 14.34
CA ILE A 208 11.93 -5.52 13.72
C ILE A 208 11.91 -5.69 12.20
N VAL A 209 11.76 -6.93 11.71
CA VAL A 209 11.66 -7.21 10.27
C VAL A 209 10.44 -6.54 9.66
N GLY A 210 9.29 -6.64 10.33
CA GLY A 210 8.05 -6.00 9.91
C GLY A 210 8.18 -4.47 9.80
N TYR A 211 8.82 -3.80 10.76
CA TYR A 211 9.04 -2.35 10.69
C TYR A 211 10.01 -1.96 9.58
N ALA A 212 11.05 -2.77 9.33
CA ALA A 212 11.94 -2.53 8.19
C ALA A 212 11.17 -2.60 6.87
N LEU A 213 10.31 -3.61 6.70
CA LEU A 213 9.43 -3.74 5.53
C LEU A 213 8.44 -2.58 5.43
N ALA A 214 7.80 -2.20 6.54
CA ALA A 214 6.86 -1.08 6.58
C ALA A 214 7.54 0.26 6.24
N PHE A 215 8.79 0.47 6.67
CA PHE A 215 9.57 1.63 6.30
C PHE A 215 9.86 1.67 4.79
N THR A 216 10.30 0.56 4.21
CA THR A 216 10.51 0.46 2.75
C THR A 216 9.21 0.69 1.98
N ALA A 217 8.10 0.11 2.44
CA ALA A 217 6.78 0.30 1.85
C ALA A 217 6.33 1.78 1.93
N LEU A 218 6.50 2.42 3.08
CA LEU A 218 6.20 3.84 3.25
C LEU A 218 7.02 4.71 2.28
N TRP A 219 8.32 4.43 2.15
CA TRP A 219 9.18 5.11 1.18
C TRP A 219 8.67 4.94 -0.26
N ARG A 220 8.24 3.73 -0.65
CA ARG A 220 7.65 3.48 -1.96
C ARG A 220 6.33 4.22 -2.15
N CYS A 221 5.45 4.25 -1.13
CA CYS A 221 4.22 5.06 -1.16
C CYS A 221 4.51 6.55 -1.39
N LEU A 222 5.49 7.12 -0.68
CA LEU A 222 5.89 8.52 -0.84
C LEU A 222 6.45 8.80 -2.24
N HIS A 223 7.26 7.87 -2.76
CA HIS A 223 7.78 7.95 -4.13
C HIS A 223 6.64 7.95 -5.16
N GLN A 224 5.67 7.03 -5.05
CA GLN A 224 4.52 6.99 -5.96
C GLN A 224 3.60 8.21 -5.79
N PHE A 225 3.36 8.65 -4.55
CA PHE A 225 2.59 9.86 -4.25
C PHE A 225 3.19 11.08 -4.96
N ARG A 226 4.51 11.27 -4.86
CA ARG A 226 5.20 12.34 -5.56
C ARG A 226 5.02 12.25 -7.08
N ARG A 227 5.13 11.06 -7.68
CA ARG A 227 4.94 10.87 -9.13
C ARG A 227 3.51 11.16 -9.60
N ILE A 228 2.52 10.75 -8.80
CA ILE A 228 1.09 10.89 -9.14
C ILE A 228 0.62 12.33 -8.93
N PHE A 229 0.95 12.91 -7.78
CA PHE A 229 0.41 14.20 -7.36
C PHE A 229 1.36 15.37 -7.56
N LEU A 230 2.67 15.21 -7.48
CA LEU A 230 3.58 16.36 -7.40
C LEU A 230 4.43 16.58 -8.65
N GLU A 231 4.75 15.54 -9.42
CA GLU A 231 5.63 15.65 -10.58
C GLU A 231 4.89 16.28 -11.79
N PRO A 232 5.32 17.41 -12.36
CA PRO A 232 4.67 18.02 -13.53
C PRO A 232 4.80 17.15 -14.79
N ARG A 233 3.74 17.10 -15.63
CA ARG A 233 3.72 16.27 -16.87
C ARG A 233 4.94 16.56 -17.75
N ALA A 234 5.24 17.84 -17.97
CA ALA A 234 6.36 18.28 -18.80
C ALA A 234 7.75 17.83 -18.30
N VAL A 235 7.96 17.76 -16.97
CA VAL A 235 9.24 17.29 -16.40
C VAL A 235 9.40 15.79 -16.63
N ARG A 236 8.30 15.04 -16.48
CA ARG A 236 8.29 13.60 -16.72
C ARG A 236 8.40 13.25 -18.20
N ASP A 237 7.73 13.97 -19.09
CA ASP A 237 7.79 13.71 -20.54
C ASP A 237 9.21 13.91 -21.05
N ARG A 238 9.91 14.97 -20.59
CA ARG A 238 11.35 15.16 -20.85
C ARG A 238 12.21 14.03 -20.27
N ARG A 239 11.91 13.57 -19.06
CA ARG A 239 12.63 12.46 -18.43
C ARG A 239 12.38 11.13 -19.16
N ARG A 240 11.15 10.86 -19.60
CA ARG A 240 10.78 9.71 -20.44
C ARG A 240 11.43 9.80 -21.80
N GLU A 241 11.47 10.98 -22.42
CA GLU A 241 12.19 11.19 -23.67
C GLU A 241 13.69 10.97 -23.48
N GLN A 242 14.30 11.39 -22.36
CA GLN A 242 15.70 11.10 -22.04
C GLN A 242 15.94 9.61 -21.74
N GLU A 243 15.08 8.96 -20.97
CA GLU A 243 15.18 7.53 -20.63
C GLU A 243 14.92 6.64 -21.86
N ASN A 244 13.96 7.00 -22.72
CA ASN A 244 13.65 6.31 -23.97
C ASN A 244 14.63 6.64 -25.10
N ARG A 245 15.42 7.73 -25.00
CA ARG A 245 16.51 8.05 -25.95
C ARG A 245 17.69 7.06 -25.89
N GLY A 246 17.67 6.09 -24.99
CA GLY A 246 18.66 5.01 -24.94
C GLY A 246 18.11 3.61 -24.64
N ARG A 247 16.84 3.46 -24.26
CA ARG A 247 16.28 2.17 -23.82
C ARG A 247 14.98 1.81 -24.50
N ALA A 248 15.08 0.93 -25.49
CA ALA A 248 13.96 0.17 -26.00
C ALA A 248 14.16 -1.28 -25.55
N ILE A 249 13.35 -1.77 -24.62
CA ILE A 249 13.32 -3.19 -24.25
C ILE A 249 12.07 -3.80 -24.88
N SER A 250 12.26 -4.77 -25.76
CA SER A 250 11.23 -5.63 -26.30
C SER A 250 11.23 -6.94 -25.53
N ILE A 251 10.04 -7.35 -25.09
CA ILE A 251 9.81 -8.66 -24.50
C ILE A 251 8.96 -9.42 -25.49
N SER A 252 9.49 -10.52 -26.03
CA SER A 252 8.79 -11.38 -26.99
C SER A 252 8.65 -12.79 -26.43
N PRO A 253 7.48 -13.43 -26.55
CA PRO A 253 7.35 -14.85 -26.24
C PRO A 253 8.27 -15.65 -27.16
N LEU A 254 9.04 -16.57 -26.59
CA LEU A 254 9.84 -17.53 -27.35
C LEU A 254 9.06 -18.83 -27.41
N GLY A 255 8.52 -19.12 -28.59
CA GLY A 255 7.75 -20.34 -28.85
C GLY A 255 6.57 -20.05 -29.77
N GLY A 256 6.32 -20.96 -30.73
CA GLY A 256 5.15 -20.90 -31.61
C GLY A 256 3.87 -21.27 -30.85
N ASP A 257 3.28 -22.41 -31.16
CA ASP A 257 2.03 -22.86 -30.53
C ASP A 257 2.18 -23.27 -29.04
N GLU A 258 3.40 -23.44 -28.55
CA GLU A 258 3.72 -23.64 -27.14
C GLU A 258 4.68 -22.54 -26.65
N LEU A 259 4.39 -21.91 -25.51
CA LEU A 259 5.26 -20.91 -24.89
C LEU A 259 6.45 -21.62 -24.21
N ILE A 260 7.62 -21.59 -24.84
CA ILE A 260 8.84 -22.26 -24.35
C ILE A 260 9.66 -21.32 -23.46
N GLY A 261 9.47 -20.00 -23.58
CA GLY A 261 10.12 -19.01 -22.73
C GLY A 261 9.80 -17.57 -23.10
N VAL A 262 10.59 -16.64 -22.58
CA VAL A 262 10.47 -15.20 -22.85
C VAL A 262 11.85 -14.64 -23.24
N GLY A 263 11.93 -14.05 -24.42
CA GLY A 263 13.10 -13.34 -24.90
C GLY A 263 13.02 -11.86 -24.52
N VAL A 264 14.06 -11.35 -23.85
CA VAL A 264 14.22 -9.93 -23.57
C VAL A 264 15.33 -9.40 -24.47
N SER A 265 15.02 -8.44 -25.34
CA SER A 265 16.00 -7.76 -26.18
C SER A 265 15.89 -6.26 -25.99
N GLY A 266 16.99 -5.53 -26.14
CA GLY A 266 16.94 -4.08 -26.07
C GLY A 266 18.26 -3.37 -26.25
N VAL A 267 18.17 -2.04 -26.39
CA VAL A 267 19.32 -1.14 -26.28
C VAL A 267 19.42 -0.71 -24.81
N PHE A 268 20.59 -0.84 -24.20
CA PHE A 268 20.81 -0.62 -22.76
C PHE A 268 21.54 0.69 -22.47
#